data_AF-A0A354B1U6-F1
#
_entry.id   AF-A0A354B1U6-F1
#
_cell.length_a   1.000
_cell.length_b   1.000
_cell.length_c   1.000
_cell.angle_alpha   90.00
_cell.angle_beta   90.00
_cell.angle_gamma   90.00
#
_symmetry.space_group_name_H-M   'P 1'
#
loop_
_entity.id
_entity.type
_entity.pdbx_description
1 polymer ?
#
loop_
_entity_poly.entity_id
_entity_poly.type
_entity_poly.pdbx_seq_one_letter_code
_entity_poly.pdbx_strand_id
1 'polypeptide(L)'
;MALVETYSRSQGILTKFSRSRIANNYSNWMEILVYKQFKDGDELAKIFSWSWSGRFVVMERLVPLSWEEFISHSFSCYLTDRKLENYGTDALGKIKSLD
;
A
#
# COMPACT_ATOMS: atom_id res chain seq x y z
N MET A 1 0.99 26.00 1.57
CA MET A 1 -0.12 25.87 2.54
C MET A 1 -0.02 24.49 3.17
N ALA A 2 0.14 24.42 4.49
CA ALA A 2 0.30 23.18 5.22
C ALA A 2 -1.02 22.37 5.21
N LEU A 3 -0.97 21.09 4.82
CA LEU A 3 -2.11 20.20 4.85
C LEU A 3 -2.03 19.33 6.10
N VAL A 4 -2.99 19.56 6.99
CA VAL A 4 -3.19 18.83 8.24
C VAL A 4 -3.74 17.44 7.91
N GLU A 5 -3.02 16.40 8.35
CA GLU A 5 -3.49 15.02 8.31
C GLU A 5 -4.49 14.77 9.42
N THR A 6 -5.75 14.52 9.08
CA THR A 6 -6.73 14.00 10.04
C THR A 6 -6.75 12.47 9.98
N TYR A 7 -6.20 11.84 11.03
CA TYR A 7 -6.29 10.41 11.29
C TYR A 7 -7.55 10.12 12.11
N SER A 8 -8.48 9.29 11.60
CA SER A 8 -9.58 8.78 12.42
C SER A 8 -9.07 7.63 13.29
N ARG A 9 -9.08 7.84 14.61
CA ARG A 9 -8.76 6.81 15.61
C ARG A 9 -9.94 5.87 15.78
N SER A 10 -9.91 4.73 15.10
CA SER A 10 -10.56 3.52 15.61
C SER A 10 -9.83 2.27 15.10
N GLN A 11 -9.28 1.48 16.04
CA GLN A 11 -9.07 0.03 15.87
C GLN A 11 -8.08 -0.43 14.79
N GLY A 12 -6.83 0.06 14.79
CA GLY A 12 -5.68 -0.70 14.24
C GLY A 12 -5.64 -1.04 12.73
N ILE A 13 -6.65 -0.67 11.93
CA ILE A 13 -6.78 -1.01 10.51
C ILE A 13 -6.51 0.24 9.66
N LEU A 14 -5.67 0.13 8.63
CA LEU A 14 -5.47 1.19 7.65
C LEU A 14 -6.32 0.89 6.42
N THR A 15 -7.30 1.74 6.16
CA THR A 15 -8.09 1.70 4.93
C THR A 15 -7.39 2.57 3.89
N LYS A 16 -6.83 1.98 2.82
CA LYS A 16 -6.33 2.74 1.65
C LYS A 16 -7.57 3.28 0.92
N PHE A 17 -7.98 4.49 1.27
CA PHE A 17 -8.86 5.28 0.40
C PHE A 17 -7.98 5.82 -0.72
N SER A 18 -8.34 5.59 -1.98
CA SER A 18 -7.70 6.30 -3.09
C SER A 18 -7.92 7.80 -2.85
N ARG A 19 -6.87 8.50 -2.39
CA ARG A 19 -6.88 9.94 -2.14
C ARG A 19 -6.84 10.69 -3.46
N SER A 20 -7.93 10.61 -4.18
CA SER A 20 -8.35 11.63 -5.11
C SER A 20 -9.57 12.28 -4.46
N ARG A 21 -9.61 13.61 -4.35
CA ARG A 21 -10.84 14.35 -3.93
C ARG A 21 -12.04 14.06 -4.86
N ILE A 22 -11.81 13.32 -5.93
CA ILE A 22 -12.77 12.64 -6.78
C ILE A 22 -12.66 11.17 -6.43
N ALA A 23 -13.67 10.52 -5.87
CA ALA A 23 -13.69 9.05 -5.82
C ALA A 23 -13.40 8.55 -7.25
N ASN A 24 -12.20 8.00 -7.49
CA ASN A 24 -11.87 7.52 -8.81
C ASN A 24 -12.76 6.30 -9.03
N ASN A 25 -13.70 6.39 -9.96
CA ASN A 25 -14.67 5.34 -10.25
C ASN A 25 -14.04 4.08 -10.87
N TYR A 26 -12.72 4.07 -11.04
CA TYR A 26 -11.96 2.97 -11.61
C TYR A 26 -11.74 1.87 -10.57
N SER A 27 -11.94 0.63 -11.01
CA SER A 27 -11.71 -0.55 -10.18
C SER A 27 -10.22 -0.86 -10.11
N ASN A 28 -9.72 -1.20 -8.92
CA ASN A 28 -8.35 -1.64 -8.66
C ASN A 28 -8.14 -3.13 -8.99
N TRP A 29 -8.92 -3.69 -9.92
CA TRP A 29 -8.84 -5.11 -10.28
C TRP A 29 -7.44 -5.54 -10.72
N MET A 30 -6.71 -4.67 -11.42
CA MET A 30 -5.33 -4.97 -11.83
C MET A 30 -4.41 -5.16 -10.62
N GLU A 31 -4.43 -4.21 -9.67
CA GLU A 31 -3.70 -4.30 -8.40
C GLU A 31 -4.09 -5.58 -7.64
N ILE A 32 -5.40 -5.84 -7.49
CA ILE A 32 -5.90 -7.05 -6.80
C ILE A 32 -5.38 -8.33 -7.47
N LEU A 33 -5.36 -8.40 -8.81
CA LEU A 33 -4.88 -9.57 -9.53
C LEU A 33 -3.36 -9.77 -9.37
N VAL A 34 -2.58 -8.70 -9.46
CA VAL A 34 -1.13 -8.75 -9.23
C VAL A 34 -0.83 -9.23 -7.81
N TYR A 35 -1.45 -8.64 -6.79
CA TYR A 35 -1.25 -9.07 -5.40
C TYR A 35 -1.65 -10.52 -5.17
N LYS A 36 -2.69 -11.02 -5.84
CA LYS A 36 -3.04 -12.45 -5.78
C LYS A 36 -1.99 -13.36 -6.40
N GLN A 37 -1.38 -12.94 -7.51
CA GLN A 37 -0.35 -13.71 -8.20
C GLN A 37 0.93 -13.79 -7.35
N PHE A 38 1.29 -12.71 -6.65
CA PHE A 38 2.50 -12.62 -5.85
C PHE A 38 2.24 -12.79 -4.35
N LYS A 39 1.08 -13.34 -3.94
CA LYS A 39 0.65 -13.46 -2.53
C LYS A 39 1.63 -14.23 -1.63
N ASP A 40 2.41 -15.12 -2.23
CA ASP A 40 3.38 -15.97 -1.53
C ASP A 40 4.76 -15.29 -1.46
N GLY A 41 4.93 -14.20 -2.23
CA GLY A 41 6.05 -13.28 -2.09
C GLY A 41 5.80 -12.35 -0.90
N ASP A 42 6.81 -12.14 -0.09
CA ASP A 42 6.73 -11.30 1.12
C ASP A 42 7.27 -9.89 0.82
N GLU A 43 7.23 -9.47 -0.44
CA GLU A 43 7.66 -8.15 -0.95
C GLU A 43 6.48 -7.17 -1.08
N LEU A 44 5.24 -7.68 -1.11
CA LEU A 44 4.02 -6.90 -1.21
C LEU A 44 3.30 -6.83 0.14
N ALA A 45 2.63 -5.70 0.41
CA ALA A 45 1.74 -5.57 1.55
C ALA A 45 0.62 -6.61 1.48
N LYS A 46 0.29 -7.25 2.61
CA LYS A 46 -0.74 -8.28 2.59
C LYS A 46 -2.12 -7.69 2.31
N ILE A 47 -2.83 -8.21 1.31
CA ILE A 47 -4.26 -7.92 1.15
C ILE A 47 -5.06 -8.82 2.12
N PHE A 48 -5.88 -8.20 2.98
CA PHE A 48 -6.79 -8.92 3.88
C PHE A 48 -8.16 -9.15 3.25
N SER A 49 -8.68 -8.16 2.53
CA SER A 49 -9.99 -8.25 1.86
C SER A 49 -10.13 -7.22 0.75
N TRP A 50 -11.09 -7.41 -0.14
CA TRP A 50 -11.48 -6.43 -1.15
C TRP A 50 -12.95 -6.58 -1.52
N SER A 51 -13.56 -5.50 -2.02
CA SER A 51 -14.95 -5.51 -2.52
C SER A 51 -15.05 -6.24 -3.87
N TRP A 52 -16.17 -6.91 -4.14
CA TRP A 52 -16.46 -7.50 -5.45
C TRP A 52 -16.50 -6.48 -6.60
N SER A 53 -16.79 -5.21 -6.32
CA SER A 53 -16.70 -4.14 -7.32
C SER A 53 -15.25 -3.70 -7.62
N GLY A 54 -14.27 -4.20 -6.85
CA GLY A 54 -12.85 -3.79 -6.90
C GLY A 54 -12.59 -2.33 -6.51
N ARG A 55 -13.56 -1.68 -5.85
CA ARG A 55 -13.45 -0.27 -5.43
C ARG A 55 -12.74 -0.08 -4.10
N PHE A 56 -12.78 -1.11 -3.24
CA PHE A 56 -12.18 -1.09 -1.92
C PHE A 56 -11.25 -2.29 -1.78
N VAL A 57 -10.07 -2.02 -1.22
CA VAL A 57 -9.07 -3.02 -0.84
C VAL A 57 -8.63 -2.68 0.58
N VAL A 58 -8.63 -3.67 1.47
CA VAL A 58 -8.12 -3.57 2.83
C VAL A 58 -6.78 -4.30 2.87
N MET A 59 -5.74 -3.54 3.23
CA MET A 59 -4.36 -4.01 3.15
C MET A 59 -3.69 -3.88 4.50
N GLU A 60 -2.56 -4.56 4.62
CA GLU A 60 -1.63 -4.42 5.71
C GLU A 60 -1.25 -2.97 5.94
N ARG A 61 -1.23 -2.58 7.22
CA ARG A 61 -0.72 -1.28 7.62
C ARG A 61 0.79 -1.34 7.69
N LEU A 62 1.45 -0.51 6.90
CA LEU A 62 2.90 -0.31 7.00
C LEU A 62 3.24 1.00 7.70
N VAL A 63 4.41 1.04 8.31
CA VAL A 63 5.05 2.26 8.84
C VAL A 63 5.80 2.93 7.69
N PRO A 64 5.65 4.26 7.48
CA PRO A 64 6.37 4.96 6.43
C PRO A 64 7.89 4.79 6.55
N LEU A 65 8.55 4.60 5.42
CA LEU A 65 10.01 4.54 5.37
C LEU A 65 10.65 5.91 5.50
N SER A 66 11.85 5.94 6.08
CA SER A 66 12.79 7.03 5.87
C SER A 66 13.39 6.99 4.47
N TRP A 67 13.93 8.13 4.02
CA TRP A 67 14.60 8.20 2.71
C TRP A 67 15.83 7.29 2.65
N GLU A 68 16.58 7.21 3.76
CA GLU A 68 17.77 6.38 3.90
C GLU A 68 17.45 4.88 3.75
N GLU A 69 16.39 4.40 4.40
CA GLU A 69 15.94 3.01 4.26
C GLU A 69 15.53 2.72 2.81
N PHE A 70 14.81 3.65 2.17
CA PHE A 70 14.32 3.49 0.80
C PHE A 70 15.44 3.39 -0.24
N ILE A 71 16.45 4.27 -0.19
CA ILE A 71 17.58 4.23 -1.14
C ILE A 71 18.47 3.01 -0.94
N SER A 72 18.53 2.47 0.28
CA SER A 72 19.32 1.27 0.60
C SER A 72 18.63 -0.03 0.20
N HIS A 73 17.33 0.01 -0.09
CA HIS A 73 16.54 -1.16 -0.40
C HIS A 73 16.75 -1.62 -1.85
N SER A 74 16.94 -2.93 -2.03
CA SER A 74 17.04 -3.55 -3.35
C SER A 74 15.64 -3.94 -3.84
N PHE A 75 15.12 -3.19 -4.81
CA PHE A 75 13.79 -3.44 -5.37
C PHE A 75 13.82 -4.54 -6.43
N SER A 76 12.86 -5.44 -6.36
CA SER A 76 12.62 -6.43 -7.42
C SER A 76 12.33 -5.76 -8.77
N CYS A 77 12.78 -6.40 -9.85
CA CYS A 77 12.76 -5.80 -11.20
C CYS A 77 11.34 -5.58 -11.74
N TYR A 78 10.36 -6.33 -11.26
CA TYR A 78 8.96 -6.21 -11.67
C TYR A 78 8.22 -5.05 -10.97
N LEU A 79 8.78 -4.49 -9.90
CA LEU A 79 8.24 -3.31 -9.21
C LEU A 79 8.75 -2.04 -9.90
N THR A 80 7.86 -1.41 -10.67
CA THR A 80 8.20 -0.28 -11.53
C THR A 80 7.87 1.07 -10.89
N ASP A 81 6.83 1.16 -10.04
CA ASP A 81 6.45 2.43 -9.38
C ASP A 81 7.24 2.66 -8.07
N ARG A 82 8.53 2.98 -8.22
CA ARG A 82 9.48 3.16 -7.12
C ARG A 82 9.42 4.57 -6.54
N LYS A 83 8.36 4.87 -5.80
CA LYS A 83 8.22 6.11 -5.02
C LYS A 83 8.26 5.80 -3.53
N LEU A 84 8.90 6.64 -2.71
CA LEU A 84 8.97 6.44 -1.26
C LEU A 84 7.58 6.20 -0.63
N GLU A 85 6.57 6.94 -1.08
CA GLU A 85 5.17 6.84 -0.61
C GLU A 85 4.49 5.50 -0.90
N ASN A 86 5.03 4.69 -1.82
CA ASN A 86 4.51 3.37 -2.16
C ASN A 86 5.15 2.25 -1.34
N TYR A 87 5.99 2.57 -0.35
CA TYR A 87 6.69 1.57 0.44
C TYR A 87 6.58 1.88 1.94
N GLY A 88 6.67 0.82 2.74
CA GLY A 88 6.64 0.90 4.19
C GLY A 88 7.25 -0.33 4.83
N THR A 89 7.46 -0.28 6.14
CA THR A 89 7.85 -1.44 6.95
C THR A 89 6.65 -2.09 7.62
N ASP A 90 6.60 -3.41 7.63
CA ASP A 90 5.61 -4.16 8.40
C ASP A 90 5.97 -4.24 9.90
N ALA A 91 5.15 -4.95 10.66
CA ALA A 91 5.37 -5.14 12.10
C ALA A 91 6.66 -5.92 12.44
N LEU A 92 7.27 -6.59 11.46
CA LEU A 92 8.54 -7.32 11.60
C LEU A 92 9.73 -6.49 11.10
N GLY A 93 9.50 -5.25 10.65
CA GLY A 93 10.53 -4.38 10.09
C GLY A 93 10.88 -4.70 8.64
N LYS A 94 10.08 -5.51 7.95
CA LYS A 94 10.33 -5.84 6.54
C LYS A 94 9.76 -4.78 5.62
N ILE A 95 10.57 -4.33 4.66
CA ILE A 95 10.15 -3.39 3.62
C ILE A 95 9.23 -4.09 2.62
N LYS A 96 8.06 -3.48 2.37
CA LYS A 96 7.02 -3.97 1.45
C LYS A 96 6.48 -2.84 0.58
N SER A 97 6.08 -3.18 -0.64
CA SER A 97 5.35 -2.29 -1.56
C SER A 97 3.85 -2.26 -1.22
N LEU A 98 3.26 -1.07 -1.32
CA LEU A 98 1.84 -0.73 -1.17
C LEU A 98 1.16 -0.43 -2.51
N ASP A 99 1.94 -0.12 -3.54
CA ASP A 99 1.53 0.22 -4.91
C ASP A 99 2.64 -0.21 -5.89
#